data_AF-A0A836TJR5-F1
#
_entry.id   AF-A0A836TJR5-F1
#
_cell.length_a   1.000
_cell.length_b   1.000
_cell.length_c   1.000
_cell.angle_alpha   90.00
_cell.angle_beta   90.00
_cell.angle_gamma   90.00
#
_symmetry.space_group_name_H-M   'P 1'
#
loop_
_entity.id
_entity.type
_entity.pdbx_description
1 polymer ?
#
loop_
_entity_poly.entity_id
_entity_poly.type
_entity_poly.pdbx_seq_one_letter_code
_entity_poly.pdbx_strand_id
1 'polypeptide(L)'
;MRNTERLGSTPKEQLLSVFDAVGEWIQEKNFAGCMFINASAEYSQADNPSHILCAEHKRLVREYIRDLAVKAEMNNPEELS
;
A
#
# COMPACT_ATOMS: atom_id res chain seq x y z
N MET A 1 2.93 4.61 -5.63
CA MET A 1 1.96 3.79 -6.38
C MET A 1 1.99 4.09 -7.90
N ARG A 2 3.08 4.61 -8.49
CA ARG A 2 3.09 5.03 -9.91
C ARG A 2 2.76 3.92 -10.92
N ASN A 3 3.02 2.65 -10.59
CA ASN A 3 2.69 1.54 -11.49
C ASN A 3 1.16 1.33 -11.59
N THR A 4 0.41 1.56 -10.52
CA THR A 4 -1.05 1.35 -10.52
C THR A 4 -1.77 2.39 -11.38
N GLU A 5 -1.29 3.65 -11.34
CA GLU A 5 -1.78 4.75 -12.18
C GLU A 5 -1.47 4.54 -13.67
N ARG A 6 -0.42 3.78 -13.98
CA ARG A 6 -0.02 3.42 -15.35
C ARG A 6 -0.83 2.23 -15.89
N LEU A 7 -1.23 1.31 -15.03
CA LEU A 7 -1.91 0.05 -15.39
C LEU A 7 -3.45 0.19 -15.46
N GLY A 8 -4.04 1.26 -14.91
CA GLY A 8 -5.49 1.48 -14.94
C GLY A 8 -5.89 2.87 -15.42
N SER A 9 -6.90 2.95 -16.28
CA SER A 9 -7.42 4.21 -16.85
C SER A 9 -8.64 4.74 -16.08
N THR A 10 -9.32 3.88 -15.31
CA THR A 10 -10.42 4.25 -14.40
C THR A 10 -10.03 4.03 -12.93
N PRO A 11 -10.67 4.70 -11.96
CA PRO A 11 -10.41 4.45 -10.54
C PRO A 11 -10.56 2.99 -10.12
N LYS A 12 -11.53 2.28 -10.71
CA LYS A 12 -11.74 0.84 -10.47
C LYS A 12 -10.58 0.00 -10.99
N GLU A 13 -10.10 0.28 -12.20
CA GLU A 13 -8.93 -0.40 -12.75
C GLU A 13 -7.65 -0.09 -11.96
N GLN A 14 -7.48 1.16 -11.52
CA GLN A 14 -6.37 1.56 -10.66
C GLN A 14 -6.40 0.86 -9.29
N LEU A 15 -7.59 0.65 -8.73
CA LEU A 15 -7.76 -0.11 -7.49
C LEU A 15 -7.37 -1.58 -7.68
N LEU A 16 -7.80 -2.20 -8.77
CA LEU A 16 -7.42 -3.59 -9.09
C LEU A 16 -5.92 -3.72 -9.38
N SER A 17 -5.33 -2.75 -10.07
CA SER A 17 -3.91 -2.78 -10.43
C SER A 17 -2.96 -2.64 -9.24
N VAL A 18 -3.46 -2.27 -8.04
CA VAL A 18 -2.69 -2.40 -6.79
C VAL A 18 -2.26 -3.85 -6.57
N PHE A 19 -3.16 -4.81 -6.82
CA PHE A 19 -2.86 -6.23 -6.65
C PHE A 19 -1.86 -6.73 -7.69
N ASP A 20 -1.99 -6.27 -8.94
CA ASP A 20 -1.04 -6.60 -10.00
C ASP A 20 0.37 -6.07 -9.67
N ALA A 21 0.47 -4.80 -9.26
CA ALA A 21 1.76 -4.20 -8.90
C ALA A 21 2.41 -4.88 -7.69
N VAL A 22 1.62 -5.30 -6.69
CA VAL A 22 2.14 -6.09 -5.57
C VAL A 22 2.56 -7.48 -6.05
N GLY A 23 1.76 -8.11 -6.91
CA GLY A 23 2.05 -9.42 -7.51
C GLY A 23 3.37 -9.44 -8.29
N GLU A 24 3.61 -8.44 -9.12
CA GLU A 24 4.88 -8.25 -9.84
C GLU A 24 6.06 -8.13 -8.86
N TRP A 25 5.92 -7.28 -7.84
CA TRP A 25 6.98 -7.02 -6.87
C TRP A 25 7.34 -8.26 -6.03
N ILE A 26 6.35 -9.04 -5.57
CA ILE A 26 6.63 -10.25 -4.77
C ILE A 26 7.26 -11.39 -5.58
N GLN A 27 7.14 -11.36 -6.91
CA GLN A 27 7.74 -12.34 -7.81
C GLN A 27 9.17 -11.99 -8.24
N GLU A 28 9.67 -10.81 -7.87
CA GLU A 28 11.06 -10.43 -8.15
C GLU A 28 12.05 -11.39 -7.46
N LYS A 29 13.15 -11.74 -8.16
CA LYS A 29 14.15 -12.70 -7.67
C LYS A 29 14.79 -12.29 -6.33
N ASN A 30 14.82 -10.99 -6.07
CA ASN A 30 15.41 -10.37 -4.88
C ASN A 30 14.35 -9.89 -3.88
N PHE A 31 13.10 -10.37 -3.99
CA PHE A 31 12.07 -10.05 -3.01
C PHE A 31 12.46 -10.60 -1.63
N ALA A 32 12.52 -9.71 -0.64
CA ALA A 32 12.90 -10.02 0.74
C ALA A 32 11.83 -9.57 1.75
N GLY A 33 10.57 -9.52 1.32
CA GLY A 33 9.49 -8.94 2.12
C GLY A 33 9.37 -7.43 1.96
N CYS A 34 8.44 -6.83 2.71
CA CYS A 34 8.26 -5.40 2.72
C CYS A 34 9.29 -4.72 3.61
N MET A 35 10.09 -3.81 3.02
CA MET A 35 11.12 -3.08 3.76
C MET A 35 10.58 -2.38 5.02
N PHE A 36 9.35 -1.82 4.96
CA PHE A 36 8.72 -1.18 6.13
C PHE A 36 8.25 -2.17 7.21
N ILE A 37 7.83 -3.38 6.83
CA ILE A 37 7.48 -4.42 7.81
C ILE A 37 8.75 -4.89 8.50
N ASN A 38 9.79 -5.23 7.73
CA ASN A 38 11.07 -5.69 8.26
C ASN A 38 11.70 -4.64 9.19
N ALA A 39 11.77 -3.37 8.75
CA ALA A 39 12.29 -2.28 9.56
C ALA A 39 11.46 -2.06 10.84
N SER A 40 10.12 -2.16 10.78
CA SER A 40 9.29 -2.03 11.99
C SER A 40 9.53 -3.15 13.02
N ALA A 41 9.93 -4.34 12.57
CA ALA A 41 10.27 -5.46 13.44
C ALA A 41 11.66 -5.29 14.08
N GLU A 42 12.64 -4.76 13.33
CA GLU A 42 13.99 -4.44 13.84
C GLU A 42 13.95 -3.27 14.83
N TYR A 43 13.17 -2.23 14.53
CA TYR A 43 12.97 -1.05 15.36
C TYR A 43 11.59 -1.09 16.01
N SER A 44 11.42 -1.98 16.99
CA SER A 44 10.10 -2.29 17.57
C SER A 44 9.57 -1.29 18.60
N GLN A 45 10.41 -0.38 19.11
CA GLN A 45 9.97 0.63 20.07
C GLN A 45 9.09 1.68 19.38
N ALA A 46 7.92 1.96 19.96
CA ALA A 46 6.91 2.84 19.35
C ALA A 46 7.37 4.29 19.17
N ASP A 47 8.31 4.75 19.99
CA ASP A 47 8.92 6.08 19.93
C ASP A 47 10.15 6.13 19.00
N ASN A 48 10.58 5.00 18.44
CA ASN A 48 11.67 4.98 17.48
C ASN A 48 11.26 5.67 16.17
N PRO A 49 12.04 6.64 15.66
CA PRO A 49 11.71 7.34 14.41
C PRO A 49 11.46 6.41 13.21
N SER A 50 12.21 5.31 13.10
CA SER A 50 12.01 4.32 12.04
C SER A 50 10.67 3.60 12.18
N HIS A 51 10.24 3.29 13.41
CA HIS A 51 8.94 2.67 13.68
C HIS A 51 7.80 3.60 13.26
N ILE A 52 7.88 4.87 13.66
CA ILE A 52 6.90 5.91 13.33
C ILE A 52 6.79 6.08 11.81
N LEU A 53 7.92 6.16 11.10
CA LEU A 53 7.94 6.27 9.64
C LEU A 53 7.34 5.03 8.95
N CYS A 54 7.58 3.83 9.47
CA CYS A 54 6.98 2.61 8.94
C CYS A 54 5.46 2.56 9.13
N ALA A 55 4.98 2.98 10.31
CA ALA A 55 3.55 3.11 10.59
C ALA A 55 2.90 4.14 9.65
N GLU A 56 3.55 5.29 9.45
CA GLU A 56 3.07 6.33 8.54
C GLU A 56 3.00 5.86 7.09
N HIS A 57 4.01 5.10 6.62
CA HIS A 57 3.95 4.49 5.30
C HIS A 57 2.72 3.59 5.14
N LYS A 58 2.40 2.74 6.14
CA LYS A 58 1.21 1.87 6.09
C LYS A 58 -0.09 2.68 6.10
N ARG A 59 -0.14 3.77 6.87
CA ARG A 59 -1.27 4.71 6.86
C ARG A 59 -1.48 5.29 5.46
N LEU A 60 -0.44 5.83 4.83
CA LEU A 60 -0.51 6.42 3.49
C LEU A 60 -0.92 5.41 2.41
N VAL A 61 -0.42 4.17 2.47
CA VAL A 61 -0.84 3.09 1.55
C VAL A 61 -2.34 2.81 1.69
N ARG A 62 -2.84 2.74 2.93
CA ARG A 62 -4.25 2.49 3.18
C ARG A 62 -5.13 3.65 2.72
N GLU A 63 -4.72 4.89 2.98
CA GLU A 63 -5.44 6.07 2.50
C GLU A 63 -5.52 6.11 0.98
N TYR A 64 -4.42 5.78 0.28
CA TYR A 64 -4.42 5.69 -1.17
C TYR A 64 -5.46 4.68 -1.70
N ILE A 65 -5.50 3.47 -1.12
CA ILE A 65 -6.46 2.43 -1.51
C ILE A 65 -7.90 2.87 -1.23
N ARG A 66 -8.14 3.47 -0.06
CA ARG A 66 -9.45 4.02 0.30
C ARG A 66 -9.89 5.10 -0.68
N ASP A 67 -9.00 6.04 -1.03
CA ASP A 67 -9.33 7.14 -1.92
C ASP A 67 -9.65 6.63 -3.34
N LEU A 68 -8.97 5.58 -3.81
CA LEU A 68 -9.34 4.88 -5.04
C LEU A 68 -10.71 4.21 -4.93
N ALA A 69 -11.01 3.53 -3.81
CA ALA A 69 -12.31 2.90 -3.59
C ALA A 69 -13.46 3.91 -3.58
N VAL A 70 -13.26 5.09 -2.96
CA VAL A 70 -14.21 6.22 -3.00
C VAL A 70 -14.41 6.70 -4.43
N LYS A 71 -13.33 6.96 -5.18
CA LYS A 71 -13.41 7.41 -6.59
C LYS A 71 -14.02 6.37 -7.53
N ALA A 72 -13.91 5.09 -7.18
CA ALA A 72 -14.51 3.98 -7.91
C ALA A 72 -15.97 3.73 -7.51
N GLU A 73 -16.53 4.51 -6.59
CA GLU A 73 -17.89 4.37 -6.06
C GLU A 73 -18.15 2.96 -5.50
N MET A 74 -17.15 2.38 -4.84
CA MET A 74 -17.28 1.09 -4.16
C MET A 74 -18.14 1.22 -2.90
N ASN A 75 -18.76 0.12 -2.47
CA ASN A 75 -19.51 0.09 -1.23
C ASN A 75 -18.55 0.14 -0.02
N ASN A 76 -18.95 0.87 1.02
CA ASN A 76 -18.29 0.99 2.31
C ASN A 76 -16.76 1.23 2.28
N PRO A 77 -16.24 2.19 1.50
CA PRO A 77 -14.80 2.45 1.43
C PRO A 77 -14.19 2.82 2.79
N GLU A 78 -14.98 3.33 3.72
CA GLU A 78 -14.60 3.65 5.10
C GLU A 78 -14.25 2.45 5.97
N GLU A 79 -14.62 1.21 5.60
CA GLU A 79 -14.16 0.00 6.31
C GLU A 79 -12.64 -0.17 6.23
N LEU A 80 -12.00 0.43 5.23
CA LEU A 80 -10.56 0.63 5.18
C LEU A 80 -10.18 1.76 6.15
N SER A 81 -10.51 1.65 7.45
CA SER A 81 -10.25 2.61 8.55
C SER A 81 -9.21 2.16 9.57
#